data_AF-A0A7X8QY23-F1
#
_entry.id   AF-A0A7X8QY23-F1
#
_cell.length_a   1.000
_cell.length_b   1.000
_cell.length_c   1.000
_cell.angle_alpha   90.00
_cell.angle_beta   90.00
_cell.angle_gamma   90.00
#
_symmetry.space_group_name_H-M   'P 1'
#
loop_
_entity.id
_entity.type
_entity.pdbx_description
1 polymer ?
#
loop_
_entity_poly.entity_id
_entity_poly.type
_entity_poly.pdbx_seq_one_letter_code
_entity_poly.pdbx_strand_id
1 'polypeptide(L)'
;MIEKNKPHMHDRRKHVRLPIIHGILEPVNLVFEDPRAKSGTASQPAILSNLSAGGLRLMTFLEPPKTQKLDLHLDLPGLGKVPIKGRISWVRGKGGVFMSGIAFTSISKPHCQKINAMAEDYADCETRIGLKLPEVCVPNCKCHHLCNKPQKDLGLFDGREPQAAPCNCDCSGKRKKR
;
A
#
# COMPACT_ATOMS: atom_id res chain seq x y z
N MET A 1 10.69 -46.41 19.44
CA MET A 1 9.90 -45.73 18.40
C MET A 1 10.62 -44.42 18.08
N ILE A 2 11.13 -44.27 16.87
CA ILE A 2 11.97 -43.12 16.48
C ILE A 2 11.04 -41.92 16.21
N GLU A 3 11.17 -40.86 16.99
CA GLU A 3 10.52 -39.57 16.73
C GLU A 3 10.95 -39.04 15.36
N LYS A 4 9.98 -38.91 14.44
CA LYS A 4 10.21 -38.29 13.15
C LYS A 4 10.47 -36.79 13.36
N ASN A 5 11.72 -36.39 13.12
CA ASN A 5 12.15 -35.00 13.04
C ASN A 5 11.23 -34.23 12.06
N LYS A 6 10.46 -33.26 12.57
CA LYS A 6 9.63 -32.39 11.73
C LYS A 6 10.56 -31.56 10.83
N PRO A 7 10.30 -31.45 9.51
CA PRO A 7 11.12 -30.62 8.65
C PRO A 7 11.04 -29.16 9.11
N HIS A 8 12.21 -28.56 9.29
CA HIS A 8 12.41 -27.16 9.64
C HIS A 8 11.51 -26.30 8.76
N MET A 9 10.59 -25.56 9.37
CA MET A 9 9.59 -24.77 8.67
C MET A 9 10.30 -23.63 7.92
N HIS A 10 10.71 -23.90 6.68
CA HIS A 10 11.31 -22.88 5.82
C HIS A 10 10.27 -21.79 5.59
N ASP A 11 10.68 -20.52 5.69
CA ASP A 11 9.83 -19.41 5.31
C ASP A 11 9.35 -19.63 3.87
N ARG A 12 8.03 -19.68 3.68
CA ARG A 12 7.44 -19.92 2.36
C ARG A 12 7.47 -18.66 1.49
N ARG A 13 7.79 -17.50 2.07
CA ARG A 13 7.76 -16.20 1.37
C ARG A 13 9.09 -15.92 0.69
N LYS A 14 9.03 -15.58 -0.59
CA LYS A 14 10.20 -15.19 -1.40
C LYS A 14 10.44 -13.68 -1.44
N HIS A 15 9.46 -12.88 -1.00
CA HIS A 15 9.49 -11.41 -1.10
C HIS A 15 9.01 -10.76 0.19
N VAL A 16 9.74 -9.73 0.62
CA VAL A 16 9.35 -8.85 1.72
C VAL A 16 8.10 -8.06 1.31
N ARG A 17 7.21 -7.83 2.27
CA ARG A 17 5.97 -7.11 2.06
C ARG A 17 6.14 -5.66 2.47
N LEU A 18 5.74 -4.77 1.59
CA LEU A 18 5.49 -3.39 1.91
C LEU A 18 4.03 -3.26 2.38
N PRO A 19 3.76 -3.05 3.67
CA PRO A 19 2.43 -2.66 4.10
C PRO A 19 2.12 -1.30 3.48
N ILE A 20 0.98 -1.20 2.80
CA ILE A 20 0.50 0.07 2.28
C ILE A 20 -0.44 0.60 3.34
N ILE A 21 0.11 1.39 4.26
CA ILE A 21 -0.67 2.12 5.24
C ILE A 21 -0.14 3.55 5.18
N HIS A 22 -0.86 4.41 4.48
CA HIS A 22 -0.92 5.84 4.80
C HIS A 22 -2.35 6.31 4.54
N GLY A 23 -2.98 6.92 5.54
CA GLY A 23 -4.15 7.80 5.36
C GLY A 23 -5.51 7.15 5.08
N ILE A 24 -5.59 5.91 4.58
CA ILE A 24 -6.60 4.86 4.86
C ILE A 24 -6.48 3.75 3.81
N LEU A 25 -6.57 3.99 2.49
CA LEU A 25 -6.69 2.93 1.47
C LEU A 25 -6.32 3.49 0.08
N GLU A 26 -5.22 3.05 -0.56
CA GLU A 26 -4.87 3.55 -1.91
C GLU A 26 -5.84 2.96 -2.95
N PRO A 27 -6.63 3.80 -3.66
CA PRO A 27 -7.57 3.33 -4.65
C PRO A 27 -6.81 2.85 -5.88
N VAL A 28 -7.08 1.61 -6.30
CA VAL A 28 -6.54 1.02 -7.50
C VAL A 28 -7.70 0.52 -8.36
N ASN A 29 -7.61 0.69 -9.67
CA ASN A 29 -8.62 0.15 -10.58
C ASN A 29 -8.16 -1.23 -11.06
N LEU A 30 -9.01 -2.23 -10.84
CA LEU A 30 -8.80 -3.57 -11.36
C LEU A 30 -9.53 -3.71 -12.67
N VAL A 31 -8.79 -3.97 -13.75
CA VAL A 31 -9.35 -4.28 -15.06
C VAL A 31 -9.27 -5.78 -15.27
N PHE A 32 -10.34 -6.37 -15.80
CA PHE A 32 -10.41 -7.80 -16.04
C PHE A 32 -11.31 -8.12 -17.21
N GLU A 33 -11.07 -9.27 -17.83
CA GLU A 33 -11.93 -9.80 -18.88
C GLU A 33 -13.28 -10.18 -18.26
N ASP A 34 -14.37 -9.64 -18.84
CA ASP A 34 -15.73 -9.97 -18.47
C ASP A 34 -16.55 -10.23 -19.75
N PRO A 35 -16.96 -11.49 -20.02
CA PRO A 35 -17.74 -11.84 -21.21
C PRO A 35 -19.13 -11.20 -21.23
N ARG A 36 -19.59 -10.61 -20.11
CA ARG A 36 -20.88 -9.90 -20.01
C ARG A 36 -20.74 -8.40 -20.27
N ALA A 37 -19.51 -7.87 -20.25
CA ALA A 37 -19.27 -6.47 -20.53
C ALA A 37 -19.32 -6.21 -22.04
N LYS A 38 -19.96 -5.11 -22.46
CA LYS A 38 -20.05 -4.74 -23.89
C LYS A 38 -18.69 -4.58 -24.58
N SER A 39 -17.65 -4.19 -23.83
CA SER A 39 -16.28 -4.06 -24.33
C SER A 39 -15.42 -5.32 -24.13
N GLY A 40 -15.98 -6.40 -23.56
CA GLY A 40 -15.23 -7.60 -23.15
C GLY A 40 -14.39 -7.43 -21.89
N THR A 41 -14.39 -6.24 -21.28
CA THR A 41 -13.62 -5.91 -20.07
C THR A 41 -14.47 -5.16 -19.05
N ALA A 42 -14.28 -5.46 -17.77
CA ALA A 42 -14.88 -4.72 -16.67
C ALA A 42 -13.79 -4.09 -15.79
N SER A 43 -14.13 -3.00 -15.12
CA SER A 43 -13.27 -2.32 -14.16
C SER A 43 -13.98 -2.19 -12.82
N GLN A 44 -13.27 -2.48 -11.73
CA GLN A 44 -13.79 -2.26 -10.38
C GLN A 44 -12.79 -1.48 -9.52
N PRO A 45 -13.25 -0.52 -8.70
CA PRO A 45 -12.40 0.12 -7.71
C PRO A 45 -12.04 -0.90 -6.63
N ALA A 46 -10.78 -0.89 -6.23
CA ALA A 46 -10.25 -1.70 -5.17
C ALA A 46 -9.30 -0.89 -4.31
N ILE A 47 -8.97 -1.46 -3.18
CA ILE A 47 -8.23 -0.80 -2.15
C ILE A 47 -6.98 -1.62 -1.86
N LEU A 48 -5.81 -1.04 -2.05
CA LEU A 48 -4.54 -1.71 -1.81
C LEU A 48 -4.19 -1.70 -0.33
N SER A 49 -4.00 -2.89 0.24
CA SER A 49 -3.62 -3.07 1.65
C SER A 49 -2.18 -3.57 1.84
N ASN A 50 -1.61 -4.23 0.84
CA ASN A 50 -0.26 -4.78 0.92
C ASN A 50 0.31 -4.98 -0.49
N LEU A 51 1.60 -4.71 -0.66
CA LEU A 51 2.32 -4.88 -1.91
C LEU A 51 3.65 -5.61 -1.70
N SER A 52 4.03 -6.47 -2.64
CA SER A 52 5.35 -7.10 -2.72
C SER A 52 5.70 -7.33 -4.19
N ALA A 53 6.95 -7.66 -4.51
CA ALA A 53 7.33 -7.95 -5.89
C ALA A 53 6.68 -9.23 -6.47
N GLY A 54 6.07 -10.07 -5.63
CA GLY A 54 5.41 -11.32 -6.05
C GLY A 54 3.87 -11.26 -6.04
N GLY A 55 3.28 -10.18 -5.54
CA GLY A 55 1.84 -10.10 -5.38
C GLY A 55 1.38 -8.97 -4.49
N LEU A 56 0.07 -8.80 -4.43
CA LEU A 56 -0.58 -7.76 -3.65
C LEU A 56 -1.86 -8.27 -2.98
N ARG A 57 -2.35 -7.51 -2.01
CA ARG A 57 -3.62 -7.78 -1.34
C ARG A 57 -4.55 -6.59 -1.49
N LEU A 58 -5.76 -6.87 -1.95
CA LEU A 58 -6.80 -5.88 -2.15
C LEU A 58 -8.01 -6.13 -1.27
N MET A 59 -8.73 -5.06 -1.03
CA MET A 59 -10.10 -5.06 -0.51
C MET A 59 -11.04 -4.51 -1.58
N THR A 60 -12.18 -5.16 -1.79
CA THR A 60 -13.26 -4.71 -2.67
C THR A 60 -14.61 -4.83 -1.97
N PHE A 61 -15.56 -3.98 -2.34
CA PHE A 61 -16.96 -4.07 -1.88
C PHE A 61 -17.84 -4.87 -2.86
N LEU A 62 -17.31 -5.16 -4.04
CA LEU A 62 -17.91 -6.04 -5.04
C LEU A 62 -17.20 -7.39 -5.01
N GLU A 63 -17.95 -8.44 -5.29
CA GLU A 63 -17.37 -9.78 -5.42
C GLU A 63 -16.36 -9.78 -6.57
N PRO A 64 -15.11 -10.21 -6.34
CA PRO A 64 -14.12 -10.24 -7.39
C PRO A 64 -14.55 -11.22 -8.49
N PRO A 65 -14.25 -10.92 -9.76
CA PRO A 65 -14.64 -11.77 -10.88
C PRO A 65 -14.02 -13.16 -10.74
N LYS A 66 -14.74 -14.18 -11.22
CA LYS A 66 -14.26 -15.58 -11.22
C LYS A 66 -13.14 -15.86 -12.24
N THR A 67 -12.60 -14.82 -12.89
CA THR A 67 -11.49 -14.98 -13.83
C THR A 67 -10.19 -15.31 -13.09
N GLN A 68 -9.37 -16.16 -13.72
CA GLN A 68 -8.03 -16.49 -13.22
C GLN A 68 -6.97 -15.48 -13.66
N LYS A 69 -7.25 -14.63 -14.66
CA LYS A 69 -6.28 -13.68 -15.22
C LYS A 69 -6.79 -12.25 -15.05
N LEU A 70 -5.91 -11.40 -14.55
CA LEU A 70 -6.18 -9.99 -14.29
C LEU A 70 -5.08 -9.15 -14.93
N ASP A 71 -5.46 -8.04 -15.54
CA ASP A 71 -4.54 -6.99 -16.00
C ASP A 71 -4.75 -5.76 -15.10
N LEU A 72 -3.72 -5.39 -14.36
CA LEU A 72 -3.78 -4.36 -13.32
C LEU A 72 -2.85 -3.20 -13.67
N HIS A 73 -3.31 -1.99 -13.34
CA HIS A 73 -2.48 -0.79 -13.36
C HIS A 73 -2.41 -0.23 -11.95
N LEU A 74 -1.24 -0.35 -11.33
CA LEU A 74 -0.94 0.27 -10.06
C LEU A 74 -0.37 1.66 -10.32
N ASP A 75 -0.93 2.70 -9.72
CA ASP A 75 -0.35 4.05 -9.75
C ASP A 75 -0.18 4.51 -8.30
N LEU A 76 1.05 4.45 -7.80
CA LEU A 76 1.36 4.79 -6.41
C LEU A 76 2.40 5.91 -6.35
N PRO A 77 2.28 6.88 -5.43
CA PRO A 77 3.30 7.88 -5.18
C PRO A 77 4.69 7.26 -4.98
N GLY A 78 5.70 7.82 -5.65
CA GLY A 78 7.07 7.30 -5.62
C GLY A 78 7.32 6.03 -6.44
N LEU A 79 6.30 5.20 -6.72
CA LEU A 79 6.42 4.02 -7.58
C LEU A 79 6.13 4.35 -9.04
N GLY A 80 5.13 5.20 -9.30
CA GLY A 80 4.59 5.52 -10.63
C GLY A 80 3.62 4.45 -11.15
N LYS A 81 3.33 4.50 -12.45
CA LYS A 81 2.44 3.55 -13.13
C LYS A 81 3.14 2.21 -13.39
N VAL A 82 2.63 1.15 -12.79
CA VAL A 82 3.14 -0.21 -12.88
C VAL A 82 2.09 -1.11 -13.54
N PRO A 83 2.29 -1.52 -14.81
CA PRO A 83 1.46 -2.52 -15.45
C PRO A 83 1.82 -3.91 -14.91
N ILE A 84 0.80 -4.67 -14.49
CA ILE A 84 0.96 -5.98 -13.85
C ILE A 84 -0.05 -6.96 -14.45
N LYS A 85 0.40 -8.17 -14.77
CA LYS A 85 -0.48 -9.31 -14.98
C LYS A 85 -0.51 -10.15 -13.72
N GLY A 86 -1.69 -10.60 -13.32
CA GLY A 86 -1.87 -11.35 -12.09
C GLY A 86 -2.93 -12.43 -12.19
N ARG A 87 -3.00 -13.22 -11.12
CA ARG A 87 -4.07 -14.19 -10.87
C ARG A 87 -4.59 -14.08 -9.46
N ILE A 88 -5.91 -14.27 -9.30
CA ILE A 88 -6.51 -14.40 -7.98
C ILE A 88 -6.01 -15.70 -7.35
N SER A 89 -5.30 -15.59 -6.23
CA SER A 89 -4.75 -16.73 -5.49
C SER A 89 -5.67 -17.20 -4.37
N TRP A 90 -6.46 -16.29 -3.80
CA TRP A 90 -7.49 -16.58 -2.80
C TRP A 90 -8.42 -15.39 -2.67
N VAL A 91 -9.65 -15.66 -2.23
CA VAL A 91 -10.67 -14.66 -1.87
C VAL A 91 -11.26 -15.05 -0.51
N ARG A 92 -11.49 -14.05 0.34
CA ARG A 92 -12.15 -14.18 1.64
C ARG A 92 -13.23 -13.10 1.72
N GLY A 93 -14.50 -13.49 1.79
CA GLY A 93 -15.61 -12.57 2.00
C GLY A 93 -16.08 -12.57 3.46
N LYS A 94 -16.34 -11.39 4.03
CA LYS A 94 -17.04 -11.25 5.32
C LYS A 94 -17.77 -9.91 5.37
N GLY A 95 -19.08 -9.92 5.69
CA GLY A 95 -19.86 -8.70 5.90
C GLY A 95 -19.94 -7.77 4.68
N GLY A 96 -20.07 -8.31 3.46
CA GLY A 96 -20.13 -7.52 2.23
C GLY A 96 -18.78 -6.95 1.75
N VAL A 97 -17.68 -7.32 2.41
CA VAL A 97 -16.33 -6.93 2.02
C VAL A 97 -15.55 -8.16 1.58
N PHE A 98 -14.81 -8.04 0.48
CA PHE A 98 -14.00 -9.11 -0.09
C PHE A 98 -12.51 -8.74 -0.02
N MET A 99 -11.74 -9.61 0.63
CA MET A 99 -10.29 -9.54 0.62
C MET A 99 -9.75 -10.52 -0.42
N SER A 100 -8.94 -10.01 -1.35
CA SER A 100 -8.39 -10.78 -2.46
C SER A 100 -6.87 -10.73 -2.45
N GLY A 101 -6.23 -11.89 -2.55
CA GLY A 101 -4.79 -11.98 -2.79
C GLY A 101 -4.51 -12.20 -4.26
N ILE A 102 -3.74 -11.31 -4.89
CA ILE A 102 -3.34 -11.43 -6.29
C ILE A 102 -1.86 -11.80 -6.35
N ALA A 103 -1.56 -12.92 -6.98
CA ALA A 103 -0.19 -13.32 -7.29
C ALA A 103 0.20 -12.77 -8.67
N PHE A 104 1.37 -12.16 -8.78
CA PHE A 104 1.84 -11.64 -10.06
C PHE A 104 2.27 -12.79 -10.97
N THR A 105 1.78 -12.78 -12.19
CA THR A 105 2.22 -13.66 -13.28
C THR A 105 3.21 -12.96 -14.18
N SER A 106 3.12 -11.62 -14.31
CA SER A 106 4.09 -10.80 -15.01
C SER A 106 4.18 -9.40 -14.42
N ILE A 107 5.40 -8.94 -14.21
CA ILE A 107 5.77 -7.59 -13.80
C ILE A 107 7.22 -7.36 -14.27
N SER A 108 7.54 -6.14 -14.72
CA SER A 108 8.88 -5.87 -15.23
C SER A 108 9.94 -5.93 -14.12
N LYS A 109 11.14 -6.41 -14.44
CA LYS A 109 12.28 -6.49 -13.51
C LYS A 109 12.62 -5.17 -12.79
N PRO A 110 12.62 -4.00 -13.45
CA PRO A 110 12.88 -2.72 -12.77
C PRO A 110 11.84 -2.41 -11.68
N HIS A 111 10.56 -2.63 -11.98
CA HIS A 111 9.49 -2.45 -10.99
C HIS A 111 9.61 -3.44 -9.82
N CYS A 112 9.96 -4.71 -10.07
CA CYS A 112 10.24 -5.68 -8.98
C CYS A 112 11.35 -5.20 -8.05
N GLN A 113 12.47 -4.74 -8.63
CA GLN A 113 13.60 -4.23 -7.85
C GLN A 113 13.21 -3.00 -7.03
N LYS A 114 12.43 -2.10 -7.62
CA LYS A 114 11.93 -0.91 -6.94
C LYS A 114 11.00 -1.26 -5.77
N ILE A 115 10.05 -2.17 -5.97
CA ILE A 115 9.14 -2.63 -4.90
C ILE A 115 9.91 -3.32 -3.78
N ASN A 116 10.89 -4.18 -4.11
CA ASN A 116 11.72 -4.83 -3.09
C ASN A 116 12.52 -3.82 -2.28
N ALA A 117 13.20 -2.88 -2.94
CA ALA A 117 13.97 -1.84 -2.26
C ALA A 117 13.08 -1.00 -1.31
N MET A 118 11.86 -0.67 -1.74
CA MET A 118 10.90 0.03 -0.86
C MET A 118 10.48 -0.82 0.33
N ALA A 119 10.24 -2.12 0.13
CA ALA A 119 9.87 -3.05 1.20
C ALA A 119 11.01 -3.28 2.20
N GLU A 120 12.24 -3.36 1.71
CA GLU A 120 13.46 -3.48 2.52
C GLU A 120 13.68 -2.23 3.37
N ASP A 121 13.63 -1.03 2.78
CA ASP A 121 13.75 0.23 3.53
C ASP A 121 12.64 0.38 4.58
N TYR A 122 11.42 -0.05 4.26
CA TYR A 122 10.33 -0.06 5.22
C TYR A 122 10.64 -1.01 6.39
N ALA A 123 11.09 -2.22 6.11
CA ALA A 123 11.40 -3.23 7.12
C ALA A 123 12.59 -2.82 8.00
N ASP A 124 13.65 -2.28 7.40
CA ASP A 124 14.80 -1.72 8.13
C ASP A 124 14.34 -0.63 9.10
N CYS A 125 13.50 0.30 8.64
CA CYS A 125 12.94 1.34 9.49
C CYS A 125 12.08 0.78 10.64
N GLU A 126 11.27 -0.27 10.42
CA GLU A 126 10.54 -0.97 11.52
C GLU A 126 11.52 -1.57 12.54
N THR A 127 12.59 -2.21 12.07
CA THR A 127 13.61 -2.79 12.96
C THR A 127 14.27 -1.70 13.81
N ARG A 128 14.65 -0.56 13.22
CA ARG A 128 15.23 0.57 13.96
C ARG A 128 14.27 1.14 15.01
N ILE A 129 12.99 1.25 14.69
CA ILE A 129 11.93 1.65 15.65
C ILE A 129 11.85 0.64 16.80
N GLY A 130 11.76 -0.66 16.48
CA GLY A 130 11.67 -1.72 17.47
C GLY A 130 12.88 -1.79 18.41
N LEU A 131 14.08 -1.47 17.90
CA LEU A 131 15.33 -1.39 18.65
C LEU A 131 15.58 -0.03 19.31
N LYS A 132 14.67 0.95 19.14
CA LYS A 132 14.78 2.31 19.68
C LYS A 132 16.08 3.03 19.27
N LEU A 133 16.53 2.83 18.03
CA LEU A 133 17.70 3.51 17.49
C LEU A 133 17.37 4.97 17.17
N PRO A 134 18.32 5.91 17.27
CA PRO A 134 18.07 7.33 17.00
C PRO A 134 17.83 7.64 15.51
N GLU A 135 18.39 6.84 14.60
CA GLU A 135 18.32 7.07 13.15
C GLU A 135 17.11 6.38 12.50
N VAL A 136 15.91 6.70 12.99
CA VAL A 136 14.65 6.30 12.34
C VAL A 136 14.35 7.28 11.20
N CYS A 137 13.80 6.79 10.10
CA CYS A 137 13.46 7.58 8.89
C CYS A 137 14.68 8.28 8.26
N VAL A 138 15.48 7.51 7.51
CA VAL A 138 16.63 8.06 6.77
C VAL A 138 16.22 8.93 5.56
N PRO A 139 17.01 9.97 5.20
CA PRO A 139 16.68 10.88 4.10
C PRO A 139 16.49 10.19 2.74
N ASN A 140 17.24 9.11 2.49
CA ASN A 140 17.22 8.39 1.21
C ASN A 140 16.25 7.19 1.19
N CYS A 141 15.29 7.14 2.13
CA CYS A 141 14.31 6.06 2.19
C CYS A 141 13.44 6.03 0.93
N LYS A 142 13.53 4.94 0.17
CA LYS A 142 12.75 4.70 -1.06
C LYS A 142 11.24 4.65 -0.80
N CYS A 143 10.85 4.29 0.42
CA CYS A 143 9.45 4.25 0.84
C CYS A 143 8.92 5.60 1.32
N HIS A 144 9.73 6.65 1.38
CA HIS A 144 9.38 7.92 2.03
C HIS A 144 8.02 8.50 1.58
N HIS A 145 7.73 8.45 0.28
CA HIS A 145 6.48 9.00 -0.29
C HIS A 145 5.21 8.22 0.08
N LEU A 146 5.33 6.94 0.44
CA LEU A 146 4.20 6.08 0.84
C LEU A 146 4.14 5.83 2.35
N CYS A 147 5.15 6.25 3.09
CA CYS A 147 5.33 5.90 4.50
C CYS A 147 4.61 6.87 5.44
N ASN A 148 3.88 6.33 6.42
CA ASN A 148 3.08 7.04 7.43
C ASN A 148 3.53 6.92 8.86
N LYS A 149 4.72 6.36 9.04
CA LYS A 149 5.27 6.15 10.36
C LYS A 149 5.28 7.48 11.11
N PRO A 150 4.73 7.53 12.34
CA PRO A 150 4.76 8.72 13.18
C PRO A 150 6.15 9.38 13.27
N GLN A 151 7.20 8.58 13.24
CA GLN A 151 8.60 9.00 13.31
C GLN A 151 9.09 9.77 12.07
N LYS A 152 8.32 9.79 10.97
CA LYS A 152 8.60 10.64 9.80
C LYS A 152 8.34 12.12 10.11
N ASP A 153 7.41 12.41 11.02
CA ASP A 153 6.97 13.77 11.32
C ASP A 153 7.25 14.11 12.79
N LEU A 154 8.50 14.50 13.06
CA LEU A 154 8.94 14.89 14.41
C LEU A 154 8.16 16.10 14.96
N GLY A 155 7.54 16.91 14.09
CA GLY A 155 6.73 18.06 14.50
C GLY A 155 5.39 17.72 15.17
N LEU A 156 4.89 16.48 15.04
CA LEU A 156 3.60 16.07 15.60
C LEU A 156 3.68 15.51 17.04
N PHE A 157 4.88 15.17 17.52
CA PHE A 157 5.08 14.51 18.82
C PHE A 157 5.98 15.28 19.78
N ASP A 158 6.47 16.46 19.38
CA ASP A 158 7.32 17.33 20.19
C ASP A 158 6.59 18.05 21.35
N GLY A 159 5.29 17.81 21.55
CA GLY A 159 4.51 18.42 22.63
C GLY A 159 4.42 19.96 22.58
N ARG A 160 5.01 20.58 21.56
CA ARG A 160 4.89 22.01 21.27
C ARG A 160 3.64 22.18 20.40
N GLU A 161 2.63 22.76 21.02
CA GLU A 161 1.41 23.21 20.35
C GLU A 161 1.79 23.95 19.06
N PRO A 162 1.24 23.59 17.89
CA PRO A 162 1.55 24.30 16.66
C PRO A 162 1.17 25.77 16.88
N GLN A 163 2.15 26.67 16.87
CA GLN A 163 1.90 28.09 16.92
C GLN A 163 0.98 28.42 15.75
N ALA A 164 -0.27 28.76 16.08
CA ALA A 164 -1.24 29.21 15.11
C ALA A 164 -0.58 30.32 14.28
N ALA A 165 -0.54 30.13 12.95
CA ALA A 165 -0.08 31.18 12.05
C ALA A 165 -0.89 32.45 12.36
N PRO A 166 -0.25 33.63 12.54
CA PRO A 166 -0.98 34.86 12.77
C PRO A 166 -1.92 35.07 11.58
N CYS A 167 -3.22 35.15 11.87
CA CYS A 167 -4.22 35.51 10.89
C CYS A 167 -3.96 36.97 10.47
N ASN A 168 -3.26 37.16 9.36
CA ASN A 168 -3.20 38.44 8.67
C ASN A 168 -4.50 38.68 7.90
N CYS A 169 -5.61 38.80 8.63
CA CYS A 169 -6.81 39.44 8.13
C CYS A 169 -6.89 40.85 8.74
N ASP A 170 -6.46 41.83 7.96
CA ASP A 170 -6.60 43.24 8.24
C ASP A 170 -8.10 43.62 8.19
N CYS A 171 -8.81 43.38 9.30
CA CYS A 171 -10.20 43.77 9.48
C CYS A 171 -10.29 45.23 9.93
N SER A 172 -9.74 46.15 9.13
CA SER A 172 -9.89 47.59 9.33
C SER A 172 -10.77 48.18 8.21
N GLY A 173 -12.09 48.34 8.46
CA GLY A 173 -12.90 49.10 7.50
C GLY A 173 -14.43 49.07 7.56
N LYS A 174 -14.99 49.81 8.53
CA LYS A 174 -16.24 50.63 8.41
C LYS A 174 -17.61 49.91 8.28
N ARG A 175 -18.30 49.80 9.42
CA ARG A 175 -19.78 49.76 9.49
C ARG A 175 -20.35 51.10 8.96
N LYS A 176 -21.09 51.08 7.84
CA LYS A 176 -22.05 52.14 7.50
C LYS A 176 -23.38 51.84 8.21
N LYS A 177 -23.77 52.71 9.14
CA LYS A 177 -25.12 52.78 9.69
C LYS A 177 -26.11 53.22 8.60
N ARG A 178 -27.26 52.55 8.51
CA ARG A 178 -28.54 53.10 8.10
C ARG A 178 -29.56 52.71 9.15
#